data_AF-A0A832IHS3-F1
#
_entry.id   AF-A0A832IHS3-F1
#
_cell.length_a   1.000
_cell.length_b   1.000
_cell.length_c   1.000
_cell.angle_alpha   90.00
_cell.angle_beta   90.00
_cell.angle_gamma   90.00
#
_symmetry.space_group_name_H-M   'P 1'
#
loop_
_entity.id
_entity.type
_entity.pdbx_description
1 polymer ?
#
loop_
_entity_poly.entity_id
_entity_poly.type
_entity_poly.pdbx_seq_one_letter_code
_entity_poly.pdbx_strand_id
1 'polypeptide(L)'
;MPAEKESRILPELSSWDKGKFLEEREVNQVRERLSGRLPLFVIKDTEKNRKIAGFWRIPGTSIRVSPEGDIFYPVWRERVRINKPELYLPCSSLPRGWTFERLLASRRRPISEVIFYQVKKDDGSVEAAIRSMDHILERYGQEEVEVKQVLAIRNQIERARQVLQETKEVSKEEFEEGFENLYRQTLRLMEELGLNQAALSLKKDIARLLEEASTGRNGLGRRNPLVVLKRLEATEKRIEYRVNEIGFVRDKFLANKAGLLAQREKDRGVLIEAVHQFTSGLAGHEAFKKGETTNFQRGILLGIAGNLIYRLEQVRVKPYKPVAVEIIGQLVLAREEMKKGNYRAAKEIFDQASERAKYVLKKFILTQEVL
;
A
#
# COMPACT_ATOMS: atom_id res chain seq x y z
N MET A 1 -36.53 53.14 37.91
CA MET A 1 -36.03 52.67 36.61
C MET A 1 -34.58 52.24 36.80
N PRO A 2 -34.27 50.94 36.83
CA PRO A 2 -32.89 50.48 36.92
C PRO A 2 -32.28 50.34 35.52
N ALA A 3 -31.04 50.82 35.41
CA ALA A 3 -30.21 50.79 34.21
C ALA A 3 -29.94 49.34 33.75
N GLU A 4 -30.05 49.13 32.45
CA GLU A 4 -29.80 47.88 31.74
C GLU A 4 -28.33 47.46 31.93
N LYS A 5 -28.13 46.27 32.51
CA LYS A 5 -26.86 45.54 32.39
C LYS A 5 -26.79 45.00 30.97
N GLU A 6 -26.07 45.69 30.09
CA GLU A 6 -25.62 45.12 28.83
C GLU A 6 -24.72 43.92 29.15
N SER A 7 -25.29 42.72 28.97
CA SER A 7 -24.52 41.49 28.87
C SER A 7 -23.60 41.60 27.67
N ARG A 8 -22.29 41.69 27.88
CA ARG A 8 -21.27 41.48 26.85
C ARG A 8 -21.25 39.99 26.49
N ILE A 9 -22.30 39.55 25.80
CA ILE A 9 -22.36 38.26 25.13
C ILE A 9 -21.34 38.37 23.98
N LEU A 10 -20.37 37.46 23.99
CA LEU A 10 -19.45 37.22 22.87
C LEU A 10 -20.24 37.29 21.55
N PRO A 11 -19.76 38.02 20.53
CA PRO A 11 -20.52 38.25 19.31
C PRO A 11 -21.04 36.93 18.74
N GLU A 12 -22.34 36.88 18.47
CA GLU A 12 -23.02 35.74 17.87
C GLU A 12 -22.23 35.26 16.64
N LEU A 13 -21.62 34.08 16.74
CA LEU A 13 -20.96 33.37 15.64
C LEU A 13 -22.00 32.77 14.67
N SER A 14 -23.03 33.52 14.31
CA SER A 14 -24.11 33.11 13.39
C SER A 14 -23.83 33.49 11.92
N SER A 15 -22.71 34.17 11.64
CA SER A 15 -22.40 34.71 10.30
C SER A 15 -21.19 34.08 9.58
N TRP A 16 -20.62 32.98 10.08
CA TRP A 16 -19.54 32.31 9.35
C TRP A 16 -20.12 31.24 8.43
N ASP A 17 -20.31 31.68 7.18
CA ASP A 17 -20.68 30.91 6.00
C ASP A 17 -20.27 29.44 6.04
N LYS A 18 -21.27 28.61 5.75
CA LYS A 18 -21.12 27.26 5.22
C LYS A 18 -20.07 27.29 4.09
N GLY A 19 -18.88 26.75 4.36
CA GLY A 19 -17.90 26.44 3.32
C GLY A 19 -16.98 27.59 2.91
N LYS A 20 -16.19 28.15 3.84
CA LYS A 20 -14.84 28.58 3.45
C LYS A 20 -14.06 27.34 3.05
N PHE A 21 -14.04 27.07 1.74
CA PHE A 21 -13.03 26.25 1.11
C PHE A 21 -11.68 26.68 1.70
N LEU A 22 -11.04 25.81 2.47
CA LEU A 22 -9.65 25.98 2.87
C LEU A 22 -8.88 26.24 1.57
N GLU A 23 -8.23 27.41 1.48
CA GLU A 23 -7.54 27.79 0.25
C GLU A 23 -6.53 26.69 -0.08
N GLU A 24 -6.49 26.25 -1.34
CA GLU A 24 -5.62 25.17 -1.84
C GLU A 24 -4.14 25.39 -1.44
N ARG A 25 -3.77 26.66 -1.23
CA ARG A 25 -2.49 27.11 -0.70
C ARG A 25 -2.18 26.61 0.72
N GLU A 26 -3.14 26.60 1.63
CA GLU A 26 -2.96 26.11 3.00
C GLU A 26 -2.79 24.58 3.02
N VAL A 27 -3.57 23.88 2.21
CA VAL A 27 -3.46 22.42 2.00
C VAL A 27 -2.07 22.06 1.47
N ASN A 28 -1.56 22.82 0.50
CA ASN A 28 -0.24 22.60 -0.07
C ASN A 28 0.90 22.92 0.91
N GLN A 29 0.77 23.95 1.76
CA GLN A 29 1.76 24.22 2.82
C GLN A 29 1.83 23.12 3.88
N VAL A 30 0.68 22.52 4.24
CA VAL A 30 0.65 21.35 5.13
C VAL A 30 1.33 20.16 4.46
N ARG A 31 1.05 19.90 3.18
CA ARG A 31 1.74 18.85 2.41
C ARG A 31 3.26 19.07 2.35
N GLU A 32 3.72 20.28 2.08
CA GLU A 32 5.16 20.60 2.04
C GLU A 32 5.86 20.47 3.40
N ARG A 33 5.20 20.83 4.50
CA ARG A 33 5.76 20.64 5.86
C ARG A 33 5.81 19.18 6.29
N LEU A 34 4.87 18.38 5.82
CA LEU A 34 4.76 16.97 6.15
C LEU A 34 5.65 16.11 5.23
N SER A 35 5.86 16.55 3.98
CA SER A 35 6.78 15.90 3.05
C SER A 35 8.20 15.87 3.63
N GLY A 36 8.73 14.65 3.81
CA GLY A 36 10.07 14.42 4.37
C GLY A 36 10.12 13.79 5.75
N ARG A 37 9.01 13.75 6.52
CA ARG A 37 8.94 12.98 7.78
C ARG A 37 8.42 11.57 7.52
N LEU A 38 9.34 10.63 7.26
CA LEU A 38 9.00 9.23 7.06
C LEU A 38 8.48 8.60 8.37
N PRO A 39 7.39 7.81 8.32
CA PRO A 39 6.91 7.07 9.48
C PRO A 39 7.96 6.05 9.97
N LEU A 40 7.88 5.73 11.26
CA LEU A 40 8.74 4.76 11.94
C LEU A 40 8.24 3.32 11.73
N PHE A 41 9.04 2.42 11.13
CA PHE A 41 8.63 1.04 10.79
C PHE A 41 9.54 -0.05 11.41
N VAL A 42 9.00 -1.04 12.14
CA VAL A 42 9.67 -2.30 12.55
C VAL A 42 9.66 -3.19 11.33
N ILE A 43 10.64 -4.07 11.19
CA ILE A 43 10.39 -5.31 10.49
C ILE A 43 10.38 -6.43 11.52
N LYS A 44 9.28 -7.19 11.59
CA LYS A 44 9.22 -8.33 12.50
C LYS A 44 10.14 -9.41 11.92
N ASP A 45 11.28 -9.61 12.56
CA ASP A 45 12.22 -10.63 12.14
C ASP A 45 11.70 -12.01 12.55
N THR A 46 10.97 -12.64 11.64
CA THR A 46 10.44 -14.00 11.78
C THR A 46 11.09 -14.88 10.72
N GLU A 47 11.21 -16.18 11.00
CA GLU A 47 11.71 -17.15 10.02
C GLU A 47 10.93 -17.10 8.70
N LYS A 48 9.60 -16.96 8.79
CA LYS A 48 8.74 -16.75 7.62
C LYS A 48 9.13 -15.50 6.82
N ASN A 49 9.35 -14.37 7.48
CA ASN A 49 9.75 -13.13 6.79
C ASN A 49 11.16 -13.23 6.18
N ARG A 50 12.11 -13.93 6.84
CA ARG A 50 13.44 -14.20 6.27
C ARG A 50 13.35 -15.06 5.02
N LYS A 51 12.54 -16.12 5.05
CA LYS A 51 12.29 -16.98 3.89
C LYS A 51 11.72 -16.18 2.72
N ILE A 52 10.68 -15.37 2.97
CA ILE A 52 10.05 -14.53 1.93
C ILE A 52 11.01 -13.44 1.43
N ALA A 53 11.91 -12.92 2.27
CA ALA A 53 12.91 -11.94 1.85
C ALA A 53 13.93 -12.53 0.85
N GLY A 54 14.18 -13.85 0.89
CA GLY A 54 15.02 -14.56 -0.07
C GLY A 54 14.35 -14.88 -1.41
N PHE A 55 13.04 -14.64 -1.54
CA PHE A 55 12.32 -14.82 -2.79
C PHE A 55 12.68 -13.74 -3.82
N TRP A 56 12.42 -14.06 -5.09
CA TRP A 56 12.72 -13.14 -6.18
C TRP A 56 11.91 -11.84 -6.05
N ARG A 57 12.55 -10.71 -6.32
CA ARG A 57 11.95 -9.39 -6.20
C ARG A 57 11.51 -8.88 -7.56
N ILE A 58 10.26 -8.40 -7.68
CA ILE A 58 9.89 -7.63 -8.88
C ILE A 58 10.70 -6.32 -8.86
N PRO A 59 11.52 -6.04 -9.90
CA PRO A 59 12.37 -4.86 -9.95
C PRO A 59 11.60 -3.56 -9.67
N GLY A 60 12.19 -2.65 -8.90
CA GLY A 60 11.57 -1.37 -8.54
C GLY A 60 10.46 -1.44 -7.47
N THR A 61 10.01 -2.63 -7.07
CA THR A 61 8.91 -2.80 -6.10
C THR A 61 9.39 -3.36 -4.76
N SER A 62 8.49 -3.58 -3.79
CA SER A 62 8.77 -4.39 -2.59
C SER A 62 8.13 -5.79 -2.64
N ILE A 63 7.62 -6.19 -3.81
CA ILE A 63 6.93 -7.46 -3.99
C ILE A 63 7.93 -8.60 -4.16
N ARG A 64 7.60 -9.73 -3.53
CA ARG A 64 8.33 -10.98 -3.60
C ARG A 64 7.51 -12.04 -4.32
N VAL A 65 8.19 -12.89 -5.08
CA VAL A 65 7.58 -13.98 -5.83
C VAL A 65 8.32 -15.27 -5.49
N SER A 66 7.59 -16.27 -4.98
CA SER A 66 8.15 -17.58 -4.68
C SER A 66 8.55 -18.33 -5.95
N PRO A 67 9.32 -19.44 -5.85
CA PRO A 67 9.60 -20.31 -7.00
C PRO A 67 8.34 -20.81 -7.74
N GLU A 68 7.25 -21.04 -6.99
CA GLU A 68 5.94 -21.49 -7.48
C GLU A 68 5.11 -20.36 -8.12
N GLY A 69 5.58 -19.12 -8.01
CA GLY A 69 4.91 -17.93 -8.54
C GLY A 69 3.92 -17.26 -7.59
N ASP A 70 3.94 -17.62 -6.30
CA ASP A 70 3.10 -16.98 -5.29
C ASP A 70 3.59 -15.56 -5.00
N ILE A 71 2.66 -14.61 -4.95
CA ILE A 71 2.96 -13.18 -4.79
C ILE A 71 2.80 -12.77 -3.32
N PHE A 72 3.82 -12.11 -2.79
CA PHE A 72 3.85 -11.54 -1.45
C PHE A 72 4.16 -10.05 -1.51
N TYR A 73 3.39 -9.23 -0.81
CA TYR A 73 3.66 -7.81 -0.66
C TYR A 73 3.70 -7.41 0.82
N PRO A 74 4.54 -6.44 1.19
CA PRO A 74 4.59 -5.95 2.56
C PRO A 74 3.30 -5.20 2.90
N VAL A 75 2.75 -5.50 4.07
CA VAL A 75 1.67 -4.75 4.69
C VAL A 75 2.20 -4.16 5.98
N TRP A 76 1.88 -2.89 6.19
CA TRP A 76 2.21 -2.16 7.40
C TRP A 76 1.07 -2.32 8.41
N ARG A 77 1.37 -2.88 9.58
CA ARG A 77 0.44 -2.88 10.71
C ARG A 77 0.94 -1.98 11.81
N GLU A 78 0.03 -1.15 12.31
CA GLU A 78 0.23 -0.39 13.54
C GLU A 78 0.41 -1.38 14.70
N ARG A 79 1.50 -1.24 15.46
CA ARG A 79 1.75 -2.07 16.63
C ARG A 79 0.94 -1.53 17.80
N VAL A 80 0.26 -2.40 18.55
CA VAL A 80 -0.27 -2.04 19.87
C VAL A 80 0.92 -1.58 20.72
N ARG A 81 0.84 -0.36 21.28
CA ARG A 81 1.94 0.31 22.00
C ARG A 81 2.66 -0.65 22.95
N ILE A 82 3.97 -0.82 22.74
CA ILE A 82 4.87 -1.22 23.81
C ILE A 82 5.35 0.07 24.47
N ASN A 83 5.00 0.27 25.74
CA ASN A 83 5.35 1.46 26.54
C ASN A 83 6.88 1.55 26.83
N LYS A 84 7.72 1.65 25.81
CA LYS A 84 9.18 1.85 25.99
C LYS A 84 9.70 2.95 25.07
N PRO A 85 9.87 4.20 25.57
CA PRO A 85 10.28 5.38 24.79
C PRO A 85 11.69 5.30 24.16
N GLU A 86 12.50 4.30 24.52
CA GLU A 86 13.89 4.13 24.09
C GLU A 86 14.07 3.49 22.69
N LEU A 87 12.97 3.09 22.03
CA LEU A 87 13.06 2.24 20.85
C LEU A 87 13.10 3.00 19.51
N TYR A 88 12.84 4.31 19.48
CA TYR A 88 12.39 5.06 18.29
C TYR A 88 13.52 5.75 17.50
N LEU A 89 13.82 5.28 16.28
CA LEU A 89 14.72 5.95 15.32
C LEU A 89 14.05 6.17 13.96
N PRO A 90 13.83 7.43 13.52
CA PRO A 90 13.08 7.73 12.30
C PRO A 90 13.78 7.14 11.08
N CYS A 91 13.04 6.72 10.07
CA CYS A 91 13.62 6.19 8.82
C CYS A 91 14.56 7.19 8.13
N SER A 92 14.45 8.49 8.42
CA SER A 92 15.38 9.55 7.98
C SER A 92 16.77 9.47 8.60
N SER A 93 16.94 8.72 9.70
CA SER A 93 18.25 8.45 10.33
C SER A 93 18.97 7.22 9.72
N LEU A 94 18.34 6.55 8.75
CA LEU A 94 18.97 5.46 8.02
C LEU A 94 19.89 6.01 6.94
N PRO A 95 21.14 5.49 6.81
CA PRO A 95 22.05 5.92 5.76
C PRO A 95 21.43 5.74 4.36
N ARG A 96 21.75 6.65 3.42
CA ARG A 96 21.35 6.51 2.00
C ARG A 96 21.80 5.15 1.46
N GLY A 97 20.90 4.43 0.78
CA GLY A 97 21.17 3.09 0.22
C GLY A 97 20.78 1.90 1.12
N TRP A 98 20.00 2.14 2.18
CA TRP A 98 19.40 1.06 2.97
C TRP A 98 18.10 0.58 2.32
N THR A 99 18.05 -0.72 2.01
CA THR A 99 16.86 -1.40 1.48
C THR A 99 16.16 -2.18 2.59
N PHE A 100 14.92 -2.62 2.33
CA PHE A 100 14.16 -3.48 3.25
C PHE A 100 14.96 -4.73 3.70
N GLU A 101 15.80 -5.26 2.80
CA GLU A 101 16.68 -6.40 3.07
C GLU A 101 17.81 -6.06 4.07
N ARG A 102 18.40 -4.85 4.01
CA ARG A 102 19.40 -4.39 4.99
C ARG A 102 18.80 -4.11 6.37
N LEU A 103 17.54 -3.67 6.41
CA LEU A 103 16.80 -3.46 7.65
C LEU A 103 16.48 -4.77 8.38
N LEU A 104 16.23 -5.85 7.64
CA LEU A 104 16.05 -7.21 8.20
C LEU A 104 17.35 -7.81 8.76
N ALA A 105 18.51 -7.50 8.16
CA ALA A 105 19.80 -8.03 8.57
C ALA A 105 20.47 -7.25 9.74
N SER A 106 19.93 -6.08 10.09
CA SER A 106 20.47 -5.20 11.12
C SER A 106 20.03 -5.63 12.53
N ARG A 107 20.97 -5.74 13.48
CA ARG A 107 20.69 -6.01 14.91
C ARG A 107 19.98 -4.86 15.65
N ARG A 108 19.79 -3.68 15.02
CA ARG A 108 19.10 -2.53 15.61
C ARG A 108 17.61 -2.57 15.22
N ARG A 109 16.73 -2.61 16.23
CA ARG A 109 15.29 -2.91 16.11
C ARG A 109 14.44 -1.63 15.89
N PRO A 110 13.59 -1.55 14.85
CA PRO A 110 12.62 -0.45 14.70
C PRO A 110 11.15 -0.86 15.07
N ILE A 111 10.09 -0.03 14.86
CA ILE A 111 8.85 0.06 15.72
C ILE A 111 7.39 -0.20 15.21
N SER A 112 7.04 -0.24 13.92
CA SER A 112 5.73 -0.78 13.41
C SER A 112 5.83 -2.08 12.57
N GLU A 113 5.10 -3.18 12.85
CA GLU A 113 5.36 -4.51 12.23
C GLU A 113 5.06 -4.59 10.71
N VAL A 114 6.11 -4.73 9.88
CA VAL A 114 5.95 -5.16 8.48
C VAL A 114 5.80 -6.68 8.40
N ILE A 115 4.70 -7.12 7.79
CA ILE A 115 4.40 -8.53 7.54
C ILE A 115 4.20 -8.70 6.03
N PHE A 116 4.71 -9.80 5.47
CA PHE A 116 4.36 -10.17 4.11
C PHE A 116 2.99 -10.80 4.05
N TYR A 117 2.09 -10.17 3.32
CA TYR A 117 0.81 -10.74 2.96
C TYR A 117 0.95 -11.53 1.66
N GLN A 118 0.46 -12.77 1.66
CA GLN A 118 0.38 -13.62 0.47
C GLN A 118 -0.96 -13.39 -0.21
N VAL A 119 -0.94 -13.16 -1.52
CA VAL A 119 -2.15 -13.14 -2.33
C VAL A 119 -2.71 -14.57 -2.39
N LYS A 120 -3.92 -14.77 -1.87
CA LYS A 120 -4.60 -16.08 -1.86
C LYS A 120 -5.81 -16.16 -2.79
N LYS A 121 -6.43 -15.01 -3.11
CA LYS A 121 -7.57 -14.96 -4.02
C LYS A 121 -7.15 -15.36 -5.43
N ASP A 122 -8.05 -15.99 -6.18
CA ASP A 122 -7.82 -16.48 -7.54
C ASP A 122 -6.51 -17.26 -7.67
N ASP A 123 -6.27 -18.18 -6.72
CA ASP A 123 -5.06 -19.01 -6.61
C ASP A 123 -3.74 -18.20 -6.54
N GLY A 124 -3.79 -16.98 -6.01
CA GLY A 124 -2.61 -16.12 -5.90
C GLY A 124 -2.19 -15.46 -7.21
N SER A 125 -3.11 -15.32 -8.16
CA SER A 125 -2.83 -14.68 -9.45
C SER A 125 -2.35 -13.23 -9.34
N VAL A 126 -1.56 -12.81 -10.33
CA VAL A 126 -1.13 -11.40 -10.48
C VAL A 126 -2.30 -10.44 -10.63
N GLU A 127 -3.42 -10.88 -11.23
CA GLU A 127 -4.64 -10.06 -11.35
C GLU A 127 -5.27 -9.80 -9.99
N ALA A 128 -5.37 -10.83 -9.14
CA ALA A 128 -5.81 -10.65 -7.76
C ALA A 128 -4.87 -9.74 -6.96
N ALA A 129 -3.55 -9.82 -7.23
CA ALA A 129 -2.58 -8.94 -6.62
C ALA A 129 -2.80 -7.47 -7.04
N ILE A 130 -2.98 -7.20 -8.34
CA ILE A 130 -3.25 -5.85 -8.88
C ILE A 130 -4.53 -5.28 -8.26
N ARG A 131 -5.64 -6.04 -8.28
CA ARG A 131 -6.90 -5.62 -7.63
C ARG A 131 -6.74 -5.36 -6.13
N SER A 132 -5.91 -6.15 -5.45
CA SER A 132 -5.61 -5.90 -4.05
C SER A 132 -4.82 -4.60 -3.84
N MET A 133 -3.95 -4.22 -4.78
CA MET A 133 -3.28 -2.91 -4.71
C MET A 133 -4.32 -1.80 -4.90
N ASP A 134 -5.27 -1.94 -5.82
CA ASP A 134 -6.33 -0.96 -6.08
C ASP A 134 -7.20 -0.71 -4.85
N HIS A 135 -7.69 -1.77 -4.19
CA HIS A 135 -8.45 -1.63 -2.96
C HIS A 135 -7.66 -0.94 -1.84
N ILE A 136 -6.35 -1.17 -1.78
CA ILE A 136 -5.50 -0.48 -0.80
C ILE A 136 -5.36 0.99 -1.19
N LEU A 137 -5.06 1.29 -2.46
CA LEU A 137 -4.93 2.66 -2.94
C LEU A 137 -6.22 3.47 -2.77
N GLU A 138 -7.38 2.87 -3.01
CA GLU A 138 -8.69 3.48 -2.76
C GLU A 138 -8.86 3.83 -1.28
N ARG A 139 -8.54 2.90 -0.38
CA ARG A 139 -8.60 3.14 1.07
C ARG A 139 -7.67 4.24 1.54
N TYR A 140 -6.52 4.39 0.89
CA TYR A 140 -5.52 5.42 1.18
C TYR A 140 -5.65 6.64 0.25
N GLY A 141 -6.69 6.72 -0.57
CA GLY A 141 -6.98 7.86 -1.46
C GLY A 141 -7.61 9.05 -0.75
N GLN A 142 -7.94 8.92 0.54
CA GLN A 142 -8.60 9.95 1.35
C GLN A 142 -7.63 10.96 1.99
N GLU A 143 -6.46 11.19 1.38
CA GLU A 143 -5.43 12.10 1.91
C GLU A 143 -5.99 13.50 2.21
N GLU A 144 -6.83 14.04 1.32
CA GLU A 144 -7.44 15.37 1.50
C GLU A 144 -8.36 15.46 2.72
N VAL A 145 -9.08 14.39 3.04
CA VAL A 145 -9.93 14.33 4.23
C VAL A 145 -9.07 14.44 5.49
N GLU A 146 -7.92 13.77 5.48
CA GLU A 146 -7.00 13.72 6.63
C GLU A 146 -6.24 15.05 6.78
N VAL A 147 -5.88 15.71 5.67
CA VAL A 147 -5.33 17.08 5.69
C VAL A 147 -6.35 18.09 6.23
N LYS A 148 -7.64 17.98 5.84
CA LYS A 148 -8.71 18.82 6.41
C LYS A 148 -8.85 18.59 7.92
N GLN A 149 -8.72 17.35 8.39
CA GLN A 149 -8.72 17.02 9.82
C GLN A 149 -7.54 17.69 10.57
N VAL A 150 -6.33 17.71 9.98
CA VAL A 150 -5.17 18.43 10.58
C VAL A 150 -5.50 19.91 10.76
N LEU A 151 -5.99 20.56 9.70
CA LEU A 151 -6.29 22.00 9.70
C LEU A 151 -7.36 22.36 10.73
N ALA A 152 -8.43 21.57 10.81
CA ALA A 152 -9.50 21.81 11.77
C ALA A 152 -9.02 21.68 13.23
N ILE A 153 -8.10 20.76 13.51
CA ILE A 153 -7.52 20.59 14.85
C ILE A 153 -6.49 21.67 15.18
N ARG A 154 -5.71 22.14 14.20
CA ARG A 154 -4.84 23.32 14.37
C ARG A 154 -5.65 24.56 14.74
N ASN A 155 -6.77 24.79 14.06
CA ASN A 155 -7.66 25.89 14.38
C ASN A 155 -8.21 25.78 15.81
N GLN A 156 -8.52 24.56 16.26
CA GLN A 156 -8.96 24.33 17.64
C GLN A 156 -7.84 24.53 18.67
N ILE A 157 -6.58 24.23 18.32
CA ILE A 157 -5.41 24.55 19.15
C ILE A 157 -5.24 26.05 19.30
N GLU A 158 -5.33 26.81 18.20
CA GLU A 158 -5.19 28.27 18.24
C GLU A 158 -6.31 28.91 19.06
N ARG A 159 -7.56 28.43 18.91
CA ARG A 159 -8.67 28.85 19.79
C ARG A 159 -8.39 28.54 21.26
N ALA A 160 -7.88 27.34 21.57
CA ALA A 160 -7.52 26.99 22.94
C ALA A 160 -6.41 27.90 23.51
N ARG A 161 -5.43 28.29 22.68
CA ARG A 161 -4.37 29.25 23.05
C ARG A 161 -4.91 30.65 23.27
N GLN A 162 -5.84 31.10 22.43
CA GLN A 162 -6.50 32.40 22.57
C GLN A 162 -7.31 32.46 23.87
N VAL A 163 -8.16 31.46 24.14
CA VAL A 163 -8.91 31.37 25.41
C VAL A 163 -7.94 31.39 26.59
N LEU A 164 -6.83 30.64 26.54
CA LEU A 164 -5.78 30.64 27.57
C LEU A 164 -5.08 32.00 27.79
N GLN A 165 -5.00 32.84 26.75
CA GLN A 165 -4.38 34.17 26.82
C GLN A 165 -5.36 35.20 27.36
N GLU A 166 -6.58 35.22 26.82
CA GLU A 166 -7.66 36.13 27.22
C GLU A 166 -8.11 35.85 28.66
N THR A 167 -7.96 34.62 29.14
CA THR A 167 -8.39 34.24 30.48
C THR A 167 -7.40 34.51 31.62
N LYS A 168 -6.25 35.15 31.34
CA LYS A 168 -5.21 35.42 32.37
C LYS A 168 -5.59 36.49 33.39
N GLU A 169 -6.53 37.38 33.08
CA GLU A 169 -6.87 38.57 33.90
C GLU A 169 -8.38 38.73 34.19
N VAL A 170 -9.18 37.70 33.93
CA VAL A 170 -10.66 37.72 34.08
C VAL A 170 -11.14 36.99 35.34
N SER A 171 -12.40 37.23 35.68
CA SER A 171 -13.07 36.56 36.79
C SER A 171 -13.13 35.04 36.61
N LYS A 172 -13.30 34.32 37.72
CA LYS A 172 -13.40 32.86 37.70
C LYS A 172 -14.61 32.38 36.87
N GLU A 173 -15.73 33.11 36.90
CA GLU A 173 -16.91 32.77 36.09
C GLU A 173 -16.64 32.89 34.58
N GLU A 174 -16.04 34.00 34.14
CA GLU A 174 -15.68 34.23 32.73
C GLU A 174 -14.64 33.23 32.23
N PHE A 175 -13.69 32.86 33.10
CA PHE A 175 -12.74 31.78 32.84
C PHE A 175 -13.46 30.45 32.56
N GLU A 176 -14.43 30.08 33.41
CA GLU A 176 -15.16 28.82 33.26
C GLU A 176 -16.06 28.78 32.01
N GLU A 177 -16.67 29.91 31.64
CA GLU A 177 -17.53 30.03 30.45
C GLU A 177 -16.73 29.91 29.14
N GLY A 178 -15.57 30.56 29.04
CA GLY A 178 -14.70 30.46 27.86
C GLY A 178 -14.23 29.02 27.60
N PHE A 179 -13.90 28.27 28.65
CA PHE A 179 -13.52 26.87 28.53
C PHE A 179 -14.70 25.96 28.22
N GLU A 180 -15.89 26.20 28.78
CA GLU A 180 -17.10 25.43 28.46
C GLU A 180 -17.48 25.55 26.98
N ASN A 181 -17.33 26.74 26.39
CA ASN A 181 -17.52 26.94 24.95
C ASN A 181 -16.48 26.18 24.10
N LEU A 182 -15.20 26.20 24.50
CA LEU A 182 -14.15 25.43 23.85
C LEU A 182 -14.44 23.92 23.89
N TYR A 183 -14.97 23.42 25.01
CA TYR A 183 -15.34 22.02 25.20
C TYR A 183 -16.45 21.58 24.25
N ARG A 184 -17.54 22.34 24.16
CA ARG A 184 -18.64 22.08 23.24
C ARG A 184 -18.19 22.12 21.77
N GLN A 185 -17.33 23.06 21.42
CA GLN A 185 -16.75 23.15 20.07
C GLN A 185 -15.88 21.93 19.75
N THR A 186 -15.11 21.43 20.71
CA THR A 186 -14.27 20.24 20.52
C THR A 186 -15.12 18.97 20.29
N LEU A 187 -16.27 18.85 20.96
CA LEU A 187 -17.23 17.77 20.70
C LEU A 187 -17.84 17.86 19.29
N ARG A 188 -18.30 19.04 18.87
CA ARG A 188 -18.82 19.27 17.51
C ARG A 188 -17.78 18.94 16.44
N LEU A 189 -16.52 19.32 16.68
CA LEU A 189 -15.42 19.00 15.79
C LEU A 189 -15.24 17.48 15.60
N MET A 190 -15.39 16.67 16.65
CA MET A 190 -15.31 15.22 16.52
C MET A 190 -16.41 14.64 15.60
N GLU A 191 -17.62 15.18 15.71
CA GLU A 191 -18.76 14.82 14.86
C GLU A 191 -18.52 15.23 13.40
N GLU A 192 -18.12 16.48 13.17
CA GLU A 192 -17.85 17.05 11.84
C GLU A 192 -16.71 16.30 11.11
N LEU A 193 -15.69 15.85 11.85
CA LEU A 193 -14.57 15.09 11.29
C LEU A 193 -14.89 13.59 11.11
N GLY A 194 -16.09 13.14 11.48
CA GLY A 194 -16.52 11.74 11.35
C GLY A 194 -15.71 10.76 12.22
N LEU A 195 -15.07 11.24 13.28
CA LEU A 195 -14.16 10.44 14.12
C LEU A 195 -14.92 9.48 15.04
N ASN A 196 -16.20 9.75 15.31
CA ASN A 196 -17.06 8.97 16.20
C ASN A 196 -17.38 7.57 15.66
N GLN A 197 -17.30 7.39 14.34
CA GLN A 197 -17.56 6.11 13.65
C GLN A 197 -16.28 5.45 13.15
N ALA A 198 -15.11 5.90 13.60
CA ALA A 198 -13.86 5.47 12.99
C ALA A 198 -13.52 4.00 13.33
N ALA A 199 -13.31 3.18 12.30
CA ALA A 199 -12.91 1.78 12.45
C ALA A 199 -11.41 1.59 12.72
N LEU A 200 -10.58 2.56 12.30
CA LEU A 200 -9.11 2.52 12.44
C LEU A 200 -8.67 2.84 13.87
N SER A 201 -7.72 2.07 14.41
CA SER A 201 -7.13 2.24 15.74
C SER A 201 -6.63 3.65 15.99
N LEU A 202 -5.82 4.19 15.07
CA LEU A 202 -5.29 5.55 15.19
C LEU A 202 -6.39 6.60 15.27
N LYS A 203 -7.47 6.46 14.47
CA LYS A 203 -8.61 7.38 14.52
C LYS A 203 -9.42 7.26 15.81
N LYS A 204 -9.55 6.05 16.38
CA LYS A 204 -10.13 5.86 17.73
C LYS A 204 -9.27 6.53 18.81
N ASP A 205 -7.96 6.44 18.70
CA ASP A 205 -7.02 7.08 19.61
C ASP A 205 -7.04 8.62 19.49
N ILE A 206 -7.28 9.16 18.29
CA ILE A 206 -7.52 10.58 18.01
C ILE A 206 -8.85 11.01 18.64
N ALA A 207 -9.92 10.25 18.40
CA ALA A 207 -11.25 10.51 18.97
C ALA A 207 -11.20 10.55 20.50
N ARG A 208 -10.55 9.57 21.14
CA ARG A 208 -10.37 9.55 22.60
C ARG A 208 -9.64 10.79 23.12
N LEU A 209 -8.57 11.23 22.44
CA LEU A 209 -7.85 12.45 22.89
C LEU A 209 -8.71 13.71 22.77
N LEU A 210 -9.51 13.81 21.71
CA LEU A 210 -10.42 14.93 21.52
C LEU A 210 -11.55 14.92 22.56
N GLU A 211 -12.08 13.74 22.88
CA GLU A 211 -13.07 13.56 23.95
C GLU A 211 -12.45 13.93 25.31
N GLU A 212 -11.26 13.44 25.62
CA GLU A 212 -10.57 13.83 26.84
C GLU A 212 -10.24 15.34 26.87
N ALA A 213 -9.95 15.96 25.72
CA ALA A 213 -9.74 17.41 25.62
C ALA A 213 -11.05 18.18 25.86
N SER A 214 -12.18 17.66 25.37
CA SER A 214 -13.50 18.27 25.57
C SER A 214 -13.98 18.19 27.02
N THR A 215 -13.52 17.23 27.82
CA THR A 215 -13.88 17.20 29.24
C THR A 215 -13.19 18.29 30.07
N GLY A 216 -12.06 18.83 29.62
CA GLY A 216 -11.34 19.86 30.37
C GLY A 216 -10.57 19.38 31.61
N ARG A 217 -10.63 18.08 31.93
CA ARG A 217 -10.23 17.55 33.25
C ARG A 217 -8.93 16.75 33.20
N ASN A 218 -8.10 16.90 34.22
CA ASN A 218 -6.92 16.07 34.43
C ASN A 218 -7.28 14.68 35.00
N GLY A 219 -6.30 13.82 35.22
CA GLY A 219 -6.50 12.48 35.79
C GLY A 219 -7.06 12.44 37.22
N LEU A 220 -7.14 13.59 37.90
CA LEU A 220 -7.75 13.76 39.22
C LEU A 220 -9.14 14.41 39.14
N GLY A 221 -9.70 14.57 37.95
CA GLY A 221 -11.02 15.20 37.72
C GLY A 221 -11.04 16.73 37.84
N ARG A 222 -9.89 17.38 38.06
CA ARG A 222 -9.79 18.85 38.19
C ARG A 222 -9.69 19.50 36.82
N ARG A 223 -10.37 20.64 36.63
CA ARG A 223 -10.25 21.45 35.40
C ARG A 223 -8.79 21.92 35.23
N ASN A 224 -8.21 21.66 34.05
CA ASN A 224 -6.83 22.04 33.74
C ASN A 224 -6.67 22.37 32.24
N PRO A 225 -6.64 23.66 31.88
CA PRO A 225 -6.47 24.12 30.50
C PRO A 225 -5.17 23.69 29.80
N LEU A 226 -4.06 23.58 30.54
CA LEU A 226 -2.78 23.16 29.96
C LEU A 226 -2.83 21.69 29.52
N VAL A 227 -3.53 20.84 30.28
CA VAL A 227 -3.74 19.44 29.90
C VAL A 227 -4.59 19.34 28.64
N VAL A 228 -5.61 20.20 28.48
CA VAL A 228 -6.42 20.28 27.25
C VAL A 228 -5.57 20.65 26.06
N LEU A 229 -4.79 21.73 26.17
CA LEU A 229 -3.89 22.16 25.10
C LEU A 229 -2.91 21.05 24.71
N LYS A 230 -2.32 20.37 25.71
CA LYS A 230 -1.40 19.24 25.44
C LYS A 230 -2.08 18.06 24.77
N ARG A 231 -3.34 17.78 25.09
CA ARG A 231 -4.13 16.75 24.40
C ARG A 231 -4.41 17.13 22.95
N LEU A 232 -4.81 18.38 22.68
CA LEU A 232 -5.03 18.88 21.32
C LEU A 232 -3.72 18.83 20.49
N GLU A 233 -2.60 19.30 21.04
CA GLU A 233 -1.26 19.20 20.42
C GLU A 233 -0.86 17.73 20.14
N ALA A 234 -1.24 16.80 21.03
CA ALA A 234 -1.01 15.38 20.80
C ALA A 234 -1.91 14.80 19.70
N THR A 235 -3.16 15.26 19.59
CA THR A 235 -4.09 14.90 18.52
C THR A 235 -3.57 15.37 17.17
N GLU A 236 -3.14 16.63 17.06
CA GLU A 236 -2.53 17.20 15.85
C GLU A 236 -1.38 16.32 15.35
N LYS A 237 -0.41 16.02 16.21
CA LYS A 237 0.74 15.17 15.86
C LYS A 237 0.33 13.77 15.36
N ARG A 238 -0.76 13.20 15.88
CA ARG A 238 -1.26 11.89 15.44
C ARG A 238 -1.90 11.93 14.05
N ILE A 239 -2.60 13.01 13.73
CA ILE A 239 -3.20 13.17 12.40
C ILE A 239 -2.13 13.53 11.38
N GLU A 240 -1.17 14.39 11.74
CA GLU A 240 0.02 14.64 10.90
C GLU A 240 0.77 13.33 10.59
N TYR A 241 0.94 12.46 11.59
CA TYR A 241 1.49 11.13 11.37
C TYR A 241 0.65 10.30 10.39
N ARG A 242 -0.68 10.35 10.51
CA ARG A 242 -1.59 9.65 9.60
C ARG A 242 -1.47 10.15 8.15
N VAL A 243 -1.40 11.47 7.95
CA VAL A 243 -1.20 12.06 6.62
C VAL A 243 0.13 11.58 6.01
N ASN A 244 1.21 11.57 6.80
CA ASN A 244 2.51 11.05 6.36
C ASN A 244 2.48 9.55 6.04
N GLU A 245 1.80 8.76 6.86
CA GLU A 245 1.59 7.34 6.62
C GLU A 245 0.84 7.11 5.31
N ILE A 246 -0.21 7.90 5.05
CA ILE A 246 -0.99 7.79 3.82
C ILE A 246 -0.14 8.05 2.59
N GLY A 247 0.61 9.15 2.56
CA GLY A 247 1.51 9.46 1.44
C GLY A 247 2.53 8.34 1.20
N PHE A 248 3.21 7.89 2.26
CA PHE A 248 4.19 6.80 2.15
C PHE A 248 3.57 5.50 1.64
N VAL A 249 2.43 5.08 2.20
CA VAL A 249 1.75 3.84 1.81
C VAL A 249 1.29 3.94 0.36
N ARG A 250 0.67 5.06 -0.03
CA ARG A 250 0.18 5.31 -1.39
C ARG A 250 1.32 5.18 -2.41
N ASP A 251 2.43 5.86 -2.21
CA ASP A 251 3.59 5.81 -3.12
C ASP A 251 4.13 4.38 -3.28
N LYS A 252 4.23 3.64 -2.18
CA LYS A 252 4.70 2.24 -2.21
C LYS A 252 3.73 1.33 -2.95
N PHE A 253 2.43 1.48 -2.73
CA PHE A 253 1.42 0.67 -3.39
C PHE A 253 1.24 1.03 -4.86
N LEU A 254 1.44 2.30 -5.25
CA LEU A 254 1.51 2.72 -6.65
C LEU A 254 2.69 2.06 -7.37
N ALA A 255 3.89 2.10 -6.79
CA ALA A 255 5.07 1.44 -7.35
C ALA A 255 4.88 -0.08 -7.45
N ASN A 256 4.30 -0.70 -6.42
CA ASN A 256 3.96 -2.12 -6.42
C ASN A 256 2.96 -2.47 -7.54
N LYS A 257 1.88 -1.70 -7.70
CA LYS A 257 0.89 -1.88 -8.77
C LYS A 257 1.55 -1.79 -10.15
N ALA A 258 2.35 -0.75 -10.39
CA ALA A 258 3.04 -0.55 -11.66
C ALA A 258 3.97 -1.73 -11.98
N GLY A 259 4.73 -2.22 -10.99
CA GLY A 259 5.59 -3.38 -11.20
C GLY A 259 4.84 -4.70 -11.43
N LEU A 260 3.68 -4.90 -10.79
CA LEU A 260 2.81 -6.05 -11.07
C LEU A 260 2.26 -6.02 -12.50
N LEU A 261 1.80 -4.84 -12.95
CA LEU A 261 1.33 -4.64 -14.33
C LEU A 261 2.44 -4.94 -15.34
N ALA A 262 3.64 -4.37 -15.13
CA ALA A 262 4.78 -4.63 -15.99
C ALA A 262 5.19 -6.12 -16.01
N GLN A 263 5.19 -6.78 -14.85
CA GLN A 263 5.50 -8.20 -14.76
C GLN A 263 4.43 -9.07 -15.44
N ARG A 264 3.16 -8.72 -15.29
CA ARG A 264 2.04 -9.37 -15.98
C ARG A 264 2.23 -9.29 -17.50
N GLU A 265 2.44 -8.09 -18.04
CA GLU A 265 2.61 -7.91 -19.48
C GLU A 265 3.86 -8.63 -20.00
N LYS A 266 4.95 -8.63 -19.23
CA LYS A 266 6.15 -9.40 -19.57
C LYS A 266 5.85 -10.90 -19.67
N ASP A 267 5.26 -11.49 -18.63
CA ASP A 267 4.97 -12.93 -18.58
C ASP A 267 3.94 -13.34 -19.64
N ARG A 268 2.93 -12.50 -19.88
CA ARG A 268 1.97 -12.66 -20.96
C ARG A 268 2.65 -12.59 -22.34
N GLY A 269 3.52 -11.62 -22.55
CA GLY A 269 4.28 -11.44 -23.79
C GLY A 269 5.12 -12.67 -24.12
N VAL A 270 5.82 -13.23 -23.12
CA VAL A 270 6.58 -14.48 -23.27
C VAL A 270 5.69 -15.64 -23.73
N LEU A 271 4.49 -15.79 -23.16
CA LEU A 271 3.56 -16.85 -23.58
C LEU A 271 2.99 -16.62 -24.98
N ILE A 272 2.67 -15.38 -25.36
CA ILE A 272 2.21 -15.03 -26.71
C ILE A 272 3.29 -15.36 -27.74
N GLU A 273 4.53 -14.96 -27.48
CA GLU A 273 5.67 -15.31 -28.34
C GLU A 273 5.87 -16.81 -28.44
N ALA A 274 5.73 -17.54 -27.33
CA ALA A 274 5.81 -19.00 -27.34
C ALA A 274 4.75 -19.63 -28.25
N VAL A 275 3.48 -19.19 -28.15
CA VAL A 275 2.41 -19.64 -29.07
C VAL A 275 2.75 -19.34 -30.51
N HIS A 276 3.23 -18.13 -30.81
CA HIS A 276 3.61 -17.75 -32.18
C HIS A 276 4.75 -18.63 -32.71
N GLN A 277 5.74 -18.96 -31.88
CA GLN A 277 6.83 -19.86 -32.26
C GLN A 277 6.37 -21.30 -32.43
N PHE A 278 5.38 -21.77 -31.66
CA PHE A 278 4.77 -23.07 -31.89
C PHE A 278 4.06 -23.13 -33.25
N THR A 279 3.25 -22.12 -33.59
CA THR A 279 2.45 -22.12 -34.82
C THR A 279 3.28 -21.84 -36.07
N SER A 280 4.16 -20.83 -36.02
CA SER A 280 4.87 -20.32 -37.20
C SER A 280 6.28 -20.90 -37.32
N GLY A 281 6.96 -21.11 -36.18
CA GLY A 281 8.33 -21.61 -36.13
C GLY A 281 8.41 -23.13 -36.21
N LEU A 282 7.75 -23.83 -35.30
CA LEU A 282 7.84 -25.29 -35.15
C LEU A 282 6.86 -26.02 -36.08
N ALA A 283 5.55 -25.78 -36.00
CA ALA A 283 4.57 -26.47 -36.84
C ALA A 283 4.68 -26.14 -38.33
N GLY A 284 5.20 -24.95 -38.66
CA GLY A 284 5.44 -24.49 -40.03
C GLY A 284 6.65 -25.13 -40.73
N HIS A 285 7.59 -25.70 -39.97
CA HIS A 285 8.88 -26.19 -40.48
C HIS A 285 8.71 -27.48 -41.31
N GLU A 286 9.37 -27.56 -42.49
CA GLU A 286 9.22 -28.69 -43.43
C GLU A 286 9.50 -30.07 -42.81
N ALA A 287 10.44 -30.13 -41.87
CA ALA A 287 10.77 -31.31 -41.08
C ALA A 287 9.52 -32.00 -40.45
N PHE A 288 8.56 -31.21 -39.96
CA PHE A 288 7.32 -31.72 -39.37
C PHE A 288 6.22 -32.03 -40.37
N LYS A 289 6.42 -31.65 -41.65
CA LYS A 289 5.51 -31.97 -42.76
C LYS A 289 5.95 -33.22 -43.52
N LYS A 290 7.26 -33.35 -43.78
CA LYS A 290 7.83 -34.44 -44.59
C LYS A 290 8.26 -35.66 -43.76
N GLY A 291 8.49 -35.49 -42.45
CA GLY A 291 8.92 -36.58 -41.56
C GLY A 291 10.40 -36.97 -41.71
N GLU A 292 11.09 -36.40 -42.69
CA GLU A 292 12.52 -36.53 -42.93
C GLU A 292 13.17 -35.15 -42.85
N THR A 293 14.36 -35.07 -42.24
CA THR A 293 15.03 -33.79 -41.96
C THR A 293 16.53 -33.94 -42.14
N THR A 294 17.20 -32.87 -42.57
CA THR A 294 18.67 -32.82 -42.54
C THR A 294 19.17 -32.61 -41.11
N ASN A 295 20.44 -32.95 -40.85
CA ASN A 295 21.08 -32.66 -39.56
C ASN A 295 21.09 -31.16 -39.23
N PHE A 296 21.21 -30.30 -40.24
CA PHE A 296 21.14 -28.85 -40.10
C PHE A 296 19.75 -28.38 -39.63
N GLN A 297 18.69 -28.87 -40.28
CA GLN A 297 17.31 -28.59 -39.89
C GLN A 297 16.98 -29.07 -38.47
N ARG A 298 17.47 -30.25 -38.09
CA ARG A 298 17.37 -30.76 -36.71
C ARG A 298 18.04 -29.82 -35.71
N GLY A 299 19.23 -29.29 -36.03
CA GLY A 299 19.95 -28.33 -35.21
C GLY A 299 19.14 -27.04 -34.98
N ILE A 300 18.51 -26.50 -36.03
CA ILE A 300 17.64 -25.31 -35.95
C ILE A 300 16.46 -25.57 -35.01
N LEU A 301 15.74 -26.69 -35.18
CA LEU A 301 14.58 -27.02 -34.35
C LEU A 301 14.95 -27.19 -32.86
N LEU A 302 16.08 -27.84 -32.58
CA LEU A 302 16.61 -27.97 -31.22
C LEU A 302 17.00 -26.60 -30.64
N GLY A 303 17.51 -25.69 -31.46
CA GLY A 303 17.82 -24.30 -31.08
C GLY A 303 16.58 -23.48 -30.76
N ILE A 304 15.54 -23.55 -31.59
CA ILE A 304 14.24 -22.88 -31.36
C ILE A 304 13.63 -23.38 -30.05
N ALA A 305 13.55 -24.70 -29.86
CA ALA A 305 13.03 -25.28 -28.62
C ALA A 305 13.86 -24.89 -27.39
N GLY A 306 15.19 -24.84 -27.50
CA GLY A 306 16.07 -24.38 -26.42
C GLY A 306 15.86 -22.91 -26.06
N ASN A 307 15.74 -22.02 -27.05
CA ASN A 307 15.43 -20.61 -26.82
C ASN A 307 14.04 -20.41 -26.18
N LEU A 308 13.04 -21.19 -26.61
CA LEU A 308 11.71 -21.17 -26.00
C LEU A 308 11.73 -21.58 -24.52
N ILE A 309 12.45 -22.66 -24.19
CA ILE A 309 12.63 -23.07 -22.79
C ILE A 309 13.25 -21.92 -21.98
N TYR A 310 14.35 -21.35 -22.48
CA TYR A 310 15.02 -20.24 -21.80
C TYR A 310 14.09 -19.03 -21.56
N ARG A 311 13.25 -18.66 -22.53
CA ARG A 311 12.27 -17.57 -22.34
C ARG A 311 11.21 -17.93 -21.32
N LEU A 312 10.65 -19.13 -21.39
CA LEU A 312 9.60 -19.61 -20.46
C LEU A 312 10.11 -19.72 -19.01
N GLU A 313 11.40 -20.02 -18.80
CA GLU A 313 12.03 -20.00 -17.48
C GLU A 313 11.99 -18.62 -16.83
N GLN A 314 11.93 -17.55 -17.63
CA GLN A 314 11.83 -16.18 -17.14
C GLN A 314 10.44 -15.81 -16.65
N VAL A 315 9.40 -16.58 -16.96
CA VAL A 315 8.06 -16.38 -16.40
C VAL A 315 8.14 -16.59 -14.89
N ARG A 316 7.53 -15.68 -14.11
CA ARG A 316 7.67 -15.65 -12.65
C ARG A 316 6.35 -15.79 -11.91
N VAL A 317 5.27 -15.14 -12.36
CA VAL A 317 4.05 -14.99 -11.54
C VAL A 317 2.92 -15.92 -11.97
N LYS A 318 2.08 -16.31 -11.02
CA LYS A 318 0.80 -16.95 -11.33
C LYS A 318 -0.14 -15.97 -12.05
N PRO A 319 -1.00 -16.45 -12.97
CA PRO A 319 -1.25 -17.85 -13.33
C PRO A 319 -0.30 -18.40 -14.41
N TYR A 320 0.61 -17.58 -14.93
CA TYR A 320 1.46 -17.93 -16.07
C TYR A 320 2.58 -18.91 -15.71
N LYS A 321 3.13 -18.82 -14.50
CA LYS A 321 4.26 -19.66 -14.05
C LYS A 321 3.99 -21.16 -14.14
N PRO A 322 2.89 -21.71 -13.57
CA PRO A 322 2.60 -23.15 -13.69
C PRO A 322 2.51 -23.62 -15.15
N VAL A 323 1.93 -22.78 -16.01
CA VAL A 323 1.73 -23.07 -17.43
C VAL A 323 3.06 -23.08 -18.17
N ALA A 324 3.94 -22.11 -17.88
CA ALA A 324 5.29 -22.09 -18.43
C ALA A 324 6.09 -23.32 -18.03
N VAL A 325 5.97 -23.78 -16.78
CA VAL A 325 6.63 -25.01 -16.30
C VAL A 325 6.11 -26.25 -17.04
N GLU A 326 4.79 -26.35 -17.23
CA GLU A 326 4.16 -27.43 -18.00
C GLU A 326 4.68 -27.48 -19.45
N ILE A 327 4.69 -26.33 -20.13
CA ILE A 327 5.19 -26.19 -21.50
C ILE A 327 6.68 -26.53 -21.58
N ILE A 328 7.50 -26.09 -20.62
CA ILE A 328 8.93 -26.45 -20.58
C ILE A 328 9.09 -27.97 -20.50
N GLY A 329 8.31 -28.66 -19.66
CA GLY A 329 8.33 -30.12 -19.58
C GLY A 329 8.03 -30.78 -20.93
N GLN A 330 7.02 -30.29 -21.63
CA GLN A 330 6.66 -30.77 -22.99
C GLN A 330 7.75 -30.47 -24.02
N LEU A 331 8.34 -29.27 -24.00
CA LEU A 331 9.46 -28.90 -24.88
C LEU A 331 10.68 -29.80 -24.66
N VAL A 332 11.00 -30.16 -23.41
CA VAL A 332 12.09 -31.08 -23.10
C VAL A 332 11.83 -32.47 -23.68
N LEU A 333 10.61 -33.00 -23.51
CA LEU A 333 10.22 -34.30 -24.09
C LEU A 333 10.28 -34.29 -25.62
N ALA A 334 9.74 -33.24 -26.25
CA ALA A 334 9.78 -33.09 -27.70
C ALA A 334 11.23 -32.99 -28.23
N ARG A 335 12.14 -32.33 -27.49
CA ARG A 335 13.57 -32.29 -27.85
C ARG A 335 14.21 -33.67 -27.82
N GLU A 336 13.87 -34.52 -26.86
CA GLU A 336 14.38 -35.90 -26.81
C GLU A 336 13.85 -36.74 -27.98
N GLU A 337 12.57 -36.61 -28.33
CA GLU A 337 12.02 -37.30 -29.51
C GLU A 337 12.64 -36.82 -30.82
N MET A 338 12.87 -35.51 -30.98
CA MET A 338 13.62 -34.98 -32.12
C MET A 338 15.07 -35.50 -32.16
N LYS A 339 15.71 -35.72 -31.00
CA LYS A 339 17.06 -36.30 -30.97
C LYS A 339 17.09 -37.76 -31.45
N LYS A 340 16.01 -38.50 -31.20
CA LYS A 340 15.81 -39.87 -31.69
C LYS A 340 15.33 -39.93 -33.14
N GLY A 341 15.03 -38.80 -33.77
CA GLY A 341 14.49 -38.71 -35.13
C GLY A 341 12.97 -38.92 -35.22
N ASN A 342 12.26 -38.96 -34.09
CA ASN A 342 10.82 -39.16 -34.04
C ASN A 342 10.05 -37.82 -34.12
N TYR A 343 10.05 -37.22 -35.30
CA TYR A 343 9.47 -35.88 -35.51
C TYR A 343 7.94 -35.85 -35.43
N ARG A 344 7.26 -36.98 -35.70
CA ARG A 344 5.80 -37.07 -35.56
C ARG A 344 5.38 -36.97 -34.10
N ALA A 345 6.00 -37.75 -33.21
CA ALA A 345 5.71 -37.67 -31.77
C ALA A 345 6.09 -36.30 -31.19
N ALA A 346 7.23 -35.73 -31.61
CA ALA A 346 7.61 -34.38 -31.18
C ALA A 346 6.58 -33.32 -31.59
N LYS A 347 5.96 -33.45 -32.78
CA LYS A 347 4.91 -32.55 -33.25
C LYS A 347 3.66 -32.62 -32.37
N GLU A 348 3.19 -33.82 -32.06
CA GLU A 348 2.00 -34.00 -31.21
C GLU A 348 2.20 -33.35 -29.84
N ILE A 349 3.40 -33.48 -29.26
CA ILE A 349 3.74 -32.83 -27.99
C ILE A 349 3.74 -31.30 -28.12
N PHE A 350 4.25 -30.75 -29.23
CA PHE A 350 4.20 -29.31 -29.48
C PHE A 350 2.78 -28.78 -29.68
N ASP A 351 1.92 -29.53 -30.38
CA ASP A 351 0.53 -29.14 -30.59
C ASP A 351 -0.23 -29.10 -29.24
N GLN A 352 0.00 -30.08 -28.37
CA GLN A 352 -0.54 -30.08 -27.00
C GLN A 352 -0.06 -28.87 -26.18
N ALA A 353 1.25 -28.56 -26.24
CA ALA A 353 1.83 -27.42 -25.55
C ALA A 353 1.26 -26.07 -26.04
N SER A 354 1.10 -25.95 -27.35
CA SER A 354 0.50 -24.80 -28.01
C SER A 354 -0.96 -24.59 -27.57
N GLU A 355 -1.79 -25.63 -27.59
CA GLU A 355 -3.19 -25.53 -27.17
C GLU A 355 -3.32 -25.15 -25.69
N ARG A 356 -2.44 -25.68 -24.83
CA ARG A 356 -2.40 -25.32 -23.42
C ARG A 356 -2.07 -23.84 -23.22
N ALA A 357 -1.05 -23.34 -23.92
CA ALA A 357 -0.65 -21.93 -23.88
C ALA A 357 -1.78 -21.02 -24.38
N LYS A 358 -2.42 -21.36 -25.50
CA LYS A 358 -3.57 -20.65 -26.06
C LYS A 358 -4.75 -20.60 -25.11
N TYR A 359 -5.09 -21.72 -24.47
CA TYR A 359 -6.20 -21.78 -23.50
C TYR A 359 -6.00 -20.79 -22.35
N VAL A 360 -4.79 -20.76 -21.79
CA VAL A 360 -4.45 -19.88 -20.66
C VAL A 360 -4.46 -18.42 -21.10
N LEU A 361 -3.86 -18.10 -22.25
CA LEU A 361 -3.94 -16.77 -22.82
C LEU A 361 -5.39 -16.36 -23.04
N LYS A 362 -6.21 -17.21 -23.66
CA LYS A 362 -7.64 -16.93 -23.87
C LYS A 362 -8.39 -16.65 -22.56
N LYS A 363 -8.15 -17.47 -21.54
CA LYS A 363 -8.79 -17.37 -20.21
C LYS A 363 -8.41 -16.11 -19.44
N PHE A 364 -7.22 -15.56 -19.63
CA PHE A 364 -6.76 -14.39 -18.89
C PHE A 364 -6.72 -13.10 -19.73
N ILE A 365 -6.86 -13.21 -21.05
CA ILE A 365 -6.91 -12.07 -21.98
C ILE A 365 -8.35 -11.69 -22.33
N LEU A 366 -9.19 -12.65 -22.75
CA LEU A 366 -10.54 -12.32 -23.25
C LEU A 366 -11.54 -12.03 -22.14
N THR A 367 -11.26 -12.43 -20.90
CA THR A 367 -12.12 -12.11 -19.75
C THR A 367 -11.93 -10.67 -19.26
N GLN A 368 -11.03 -9.90 -19.87
CA GLN A 368 -10.77 -8.49 -19.53
C GLN A 368 -11.40 -7.49 -20.51
N GLU A 369 -12.03 -7.92 -21.62
CA GLU A 369 -12.77 -7.02 -22.52
C GLU A 369 -14.27 -6.89 -22.16
N VAL A 370 -14.73 -7.53 -21.07
CA VAL A 370 -16.15 -7.58 -20.66
C VAL A 370 -16.38 -7.11 -19.21
N LEU A 371 -15.37 -6.51 -18.56
CA LEU A 371 -15.49 -5.83 -17.27
C LEU A 371 -14.79 -4.47 -17.35
#